data_AF-A0A838LFK8-F1
#
_entry.id   AF-A0A838LFK8-F1
#
_cell.length_a   1.000
_cell.length_b   1.000
_cell.length_c   1.000
_cell.angle_alpha   90.00
_cell.angle_beta   90.00
_cell.angle_gamma   90.00
#
_symmetry.space_group_name_H-M   'P 1'
#
loop_
_entity.id
_entity.type
_entity.pdbx_description
1 polymer ?
#
loop_
_entity_poly.entity_id
_entity_poly.type
_entity_poly.pdbx_seq_one_letter_code
_entity_poly.pdbx_strand_id
1 'polypeptide(L)'
;MSAPARDAARTGSTRVRAADGLDVEHLYLWVAERRGVEGFVEPRTAVSDVTLLLVAHDGEWTRRRVPSVAWAHDFCNKQRIPSYDAAVVGVPQRMRDYNRRKKLEGGL
;
A
#
# COMPACT_ATOMS: atom_id res chain seq x y z
N MET A 1 -38.81 34.84 3.55
CA MET A 1 -37.65 35.08 2.67
C MET A 1 -36.59 34.06 3.06
N SER A 2 -36.62 32.87 2.45
CA SER A 2 -35.75 31.75 2.83
C SER A 2 -34.74 31.50 1.71
N ALA A 3 -33.45 31.59 2.03
CA ALA A 3 -32.38 31.21 1.11
C ALA A 3 -32.27 29.68 1.07
N PRO A 4 -32.14 29.05 -0.11
CA PRO A 4 -31.76 27.64 -0.18
C PRO A 4 -30.24 27.48 -0.03
N ALA A 5 -29.87 26.41 0.67
CA ALA A 5 -28.51 25.99 0.92
C ALA A 5 -27.72 25.74 -0.39
N ARG A 6 -26.45 26.13 -0.36
CA ARG A 6 -25.45 25.88 -1.40
C ARG A 6 -25.07 24.40 -1.47
N ASP A 7 -24.70 24.01 -2.69
CA ASP A 7 -23.95 22.82 -3.08
C ASP A 7 -24.55 21.44 -2.83
N ALA A 8 -25.39 21.04 -3.79
CA ALA A 8 -25.51 19.64 -4.17
C ALA A 8 -24.30 19.22 -5.05
N ALA A 9 -23.09 19.22 -4.49
CA ALA A 9 -21.93 18.58 -5.13
C ALA A 9 -21.95 17.06 -4.84
N ARG A 10 -22.98 16.37 -5.35
CA ARG A 10 -23.00 14.91 -5.42
C ARG A 10 -22.45 14.51 -6.78
N THR A 11 -21.13 14.34 -6.90
CA THR A 11 -20.51 13.51 -7.94
C THR A 11 -19.08 13.16 -7.53
N GLY A 12 -18.91 11.96 -6.98
CA GLY A 12 -17.61 11.31 -6.84
C GLY A 12 -17.76 9.87 -7.28
N SER A 13 -17.81 9.63 -8.60
CA SER A 13 -17.66 8.29 -9.15
C SER A 13 -16.41 7.67 -8.50
N THR A 14 -16.57 6.55 -7.78
CA THR A 14 -15.48 5.86 -7.08
C THR A 14 -14.57 5.16 -8.10
N ARG A 15 -13.96 5.94 -9.00
CA ARG A 15 -12.89 5.43 -9.85
C ARG A 15 -11.70 5.14 -8.94
N VAL A 16 -11.27 3.90 -8.99
CA VAL A 16 -10.00 3.48 -8.40
C VAL A 16 -8.91 4.37 -9.02
N ARG A 17 -8.26 5.21 -8.20
CA ARG A 17 -7.12 6.07 -8.57
C ARG A 17 -5.94 5.24 -9.10
N ALA A 18 -5.39 5.59 -10.24
CA ALA A 18 -4.20 4.93 -10.77
C ALA A 18 -2.96 5.16 -9.87
N ALA A 19 -1.92 4.34 -10.05
CA ALA A 19 -0.60 4.61 -9.48
C ALA A 19 -0.02 5.91 -10.09
N ASP A 20 0.64 6.73 -9.27
CA ASP A 20 1.35 7.93 -9.73
C ASP A 20 2.83 7.97 -9.29
N GLY A 21 3.54 9.01 -9.71
CA GLY A 21 4.98 9.16 -9.40
C GLY A 21 5.27 9.29 -7.91
N LEU A 22 4.35 9.86 -7.12
CA LEU A 22 4.53 10.03 -5.67
C LEU A 22 4.43 8.69 -4.95
N ASP A 23 3.54 7.79 -5.40
CA ASP A 23 3.47 6.42 -4.89
C ASP A 23 4.80 5.68 -5.10
N VAL A 24 5.41 5.83 -6.27
CA VAL A 24 6.69 5.19 -6.62
C VAL A 24 7.85 5.79 -5.82
N GLU A 25 7.95 7.11 -5.75
CA GLU A 25 8.99 7.80 -4.96
C GLU A 25 8.92 7.39 -3.48
N HIS A 26 7.71 7.32 -2.93
CA HIS A 26 7.51 6.86 -1.56
C HIS A 26 8.07 5.45 -1.34
N LEU A 27 7.83 4.52 -2.27
CA LEU A 27 8.36 3.15 -2.16
C LEU A 27 9.89 3.15 -2.15
N TYR A 28 10.55 3.96 -2.99
CA TYR A 28 12.01 4.07 -3.00
C TYR A 28 12.57 4.60 -1.69
N LEU A 29 12.02 5.73 -1.19
CA LEU A 29 12.47 6.33 0.06
C LEU A 29 12.26 5.38 1.24
N TRP A 30 11.09 4.74 1.30
CA TRP A 30 10.74 3.84 2.40
C TRP A 30 11.65 2.63 2.47
N VAL A 31 12.01 2.04 1.31
CA VAL A 31 12.97 0.93 1.21
C VAL A 31 14.37 1.37 1.62
N ALA A 32 14.82 2.56 1.21
CA ALA A 32 16.17 3.06 1.51
C ALA A 32 16.42 3.22 3.03
N GLU A 33 15.37 3.52 3.80
CA GLU A 33 15.45 3.74 5.24
C GLU A 33 15.34 2.45 6.07
N ARG A 34 14.97 1.31 5.46
CA ARG A 34 14.58 0.09 6.18
C ARG A 34 15.35 -1.14 5.73
N ARG A 35 15.56 -2.05 6.66
CA ARG A 35 16.26 -3.32 6.44
C ARG A 35 15.31 -4.51 6.51
N GLY A 36 15.74 -5.61 5.87
CA GLY A 36 15.00 -6.88 5.86
C GLY A 36 13.58 -6.70 5.33
N VAL A 37 13.43 -5.88 4.29
CA VAL A 37 12.15 -5.63 3.64
C VAL A 37 11.79 -6.82 2.76
N GLU A 38 10.53 -7.23 2.81
CA GLU A 38 9.92 -8.16 1.87
C GLU A 38 8.73 -7.47 1.21
N GLY A 39 8.51 -7.77 -0.08
CA GLY A 39 7.38 -7.26 -0.86
C GLY A 39 6.23 -8.27 -0.95
N PHE A 40 5.01 -7.80 -0.80
CA PHE A 40 3.78 -8.58 -0.94
C PHE A 40 2.92 -7.91 -2.00
N VAL A 41 2.80 -8.55 -3.15
CA VAL A 41 2.06 -8.03 -4.31
C VAL A 41 0.60 -8.43 -4.17
N GLU A 42 -0.26 -7.44 -4.12
CA GLU A 42 -1.71 -7.61 -4.01
C GLU A 42 -2.32 -7.39 -5.39
N PRO A 43 -2.99 -8.41 -5.97
CA PRO A 43 -3.56 -8.29 -7.30
C PRO A 43 -4.72 -7.29 -7.30
N ARG A 44 -5.05 -6.80 -8.49
CA ARG A 44 -6.25 -5.98 -8.69
C ARG A 44 -7.49 -6.75 -8.24
N THR A 45 -8.38 -6.05 -7.55
CA THR A 45 -9.72 -6.54 -7.17
C THR A 45 -10.80 -5.71 -7.85
N ALA A 46 -12.07 -6.01 -7.58
CA ALA A 46 -13.19 -5.19 -8.05
C ALA A 46 -13.15 -3.75 -7.51
N VAL A 47 -12.51 -3.51 -6.36
CA VAL A 47 -12.54 -2.23 -5.63
C VAL A 47 -11.16 -1.61 -5.40
N SER A 48 -10.08 -2.30 -5.75
CA SER A 48 -8.70 -1.83 -5.59
C SER A 48 -7.85 -2.17 -6.81
N ASP A 49 -6.95 -1.26 -7.18
CA ASP A 49 -5.90 -1.53 -8.17
C ASP A 49 -4.82 -2.41 -7.55
N VAL A 50 -3.83 -2.80 -8.36
CA VAL A 50 -2.66 -3.53 -7.88
C VAL A 50 -1.93 -2.68 -6.83
N THR A 51 -1.59 -3.29 -5.70
CA THR A 51 -0.81 -2.64 -4.64
C THR A 51 0.42 -3.47 -4.29
N LEU A 52 1.48 -2.77 -3.90
CA LEU A 52 2.66 -3.36 -3.29
C LEU A 52 2.66 -3.00 -1.81
N LEU A 53 2.61 -4.04 -0.97
CA LEU A 53 2.78 -3.95 0.47
C LEU A 53 4.24 -4.31 0.81
N LEU A 54 4.99 -3.36 1.32
CA LEU A 54 6.35 -3.60 1.81
C LEU A 54 6.31 -3.77 3.33
N VAL A 55 6.97 -4.81 3.83
CA VAL A 55 7.04 -5.10 5.28
C VAL A 55 8.48 -5.27 5.70
N ALA A 56 8.96 -4.40 6.59
CA ALA A 56 10.30 -4.40 7.15
C ALA A 56 10.49 -5.52 8.18
N HIS A 57 11.73 -5.73 8.61
CA HIS A 57 12.10 -6.79 9.54
C HIS A 57 11.35 -6.76 10.89
N ASP A 58 10.98 -5.58 11.38
CA ASP A 58 10.27 -5.37 12.65
C ASP A 58 8.74 -5.37 12.51
N GLY A 59 8.25 -5.49 11.28
CA GLY A 59 6.83 -5.47 10.94
C GLY A 59 6.28 -4.09 10.57
N GLU A 60 7.08 -3.03 10.61
CA GLU A 60 6.67 -1.75 10.02
C GLU A 60 6.37 -1.95 8.53
N TRP A 61 5.33 -1.28 8.02
CA TRP A 61 4.88 -1.49 6.65
C TRP A 61 4.40 -0.21 5.97
N THR A 62 4.48 -0.20 4.64
CA THR A 62 3.80 0.77 3.77
C THR A 62 3.11 0.02 2.64
N ARG A 63 2.00 0.58 2.13
CA ARG A 63 1.26 0.04 0.99
C ARG A 63 1.01 1.15 -0.02
N ARG A 64 1.39 0.93 -1.28
CA ARG A 64 1.19 1.89 -2.37
C ARG A 64 0.60 1.22 -3.60
N ARG A 65 -0.11 2.00 -4.41
CA ARG A 65 -0.61 1.54 -5.72
C ARG A 65 0.55 1.48 -6.69
N VAL A 66 0.53 0.47 -7.56
CA VAL A 66 1.60 0.24 -8.52
C VAL A 66 1.01 -0.06 -9.90
N PRO A 67 1.74 0.22 -10.99
CA PRO A 67 1.23 0.06 -12.35
C PRO A 67 0.74 -1.35 -12.70
N SER A 68 1.42 -2.39 -12.18
CA SER A 68 1.06 -3.79 -12.44
C SER A 68 1.76 -4.74 -11.46
N VAL A 69 1.34 -6.01 -11.45
CA VAL A 69 1.98 -7.09 -10.68
C VAL A 69 3.43 -7.28 -11.13
N ALA A 70 3.66 -7.31 -12.45
CA ALA A 70 5.01 -7.43 -13.02
C ALA A 70 5.91 -6.27 -12.59
N TRP A 71 5.40 -5.03 -12.64
CA TRP A 71 6.14 -3.85 -12.18
C TRP A 71 6.52 -3.97 -10.70
N ALA A 72 5.64 -4.50 -9.85
CA ALA A 72 5.90 -4.67 -8.43
C ALA A 72 7.05 -5.65 -8.16
N HIS A 73 7.03 -6.80 -8.84
CA HIS A 73 8.13 -7.76 -8.76
C HIS A 73 9.43 -7.19 -9.33
N ASP A 74 9.38 -6.48 -10.45
CA ASP A 74 10.57 -5.83 -11.04
C ASP A 74 11.15 -4.74 -10.12
N PHE A 75 10.31 -3.96 -9.47
CA PHE A 75 10.71 -2.98 -8.46
C PHE A 75 11.46 -3.69 -7.32
N CYS A 76 10.87 -4.73 -6.73
CA CYS A 76 11.49 -5.50 -5.66
C CYS A 76 12.82 -6.13 -6.10
N ASN A 77 12.87 -6.74 -7.29
CA ASN A 77 14.07 -7.34 -7.86
C ASN A 77 15.21 -6.32 -8.01
N LYS A 78 14.94 -5.12 -8.54
CA LYS A 78 15.92 -4.03 -8.66
C LYS A 78 16.47 -3.59 -7.30
N GLN A 79 15.64 -3.64 -6.26
CA GLN A 79 16.05 -3.31 -4.89
C GLN A 79 16.64 -4.51 -4.13
N ARG A 80 16.77 -5.68 -4.77
CA ARG A 80 17.19 -6.95 -4.13
C ARG A 80 16.31 -7.35 -2.94
N ILE A 81 15.01 -7.06 -3.05
CA ILE A 81 13.97 -7.41 -2.08
C ILE A 81 13.25 -8.67 -2.57
N PRO A 82 13.11 -9.73 -1.75
CA PRO A 82 12.24 -10.85 -2.08
C PRO A 82 10.77 -10.38 -2.15
N SER A 83 10.02 -10.89 -3.11
CA SER A 83 8.61 -10.53 -3.28
C SER A 83 7.72 -11.75 -3.54
N TYR A 84 6.47 -11.68 -3.08
CA TYR A 84 5.51 -12.78 -3.10
C TYR A 84 4.11 -12.29 -3.47
N ASP A 85 3.31 -13.16 -4.07
CA ASP A 85 1.86 -12.90 -4.24
C ASP A 85 1.15 -13.01 -2.89
N ALA A 86 0.62 -11.88 -2.40
CA ALA A 86 -0.04 -11.78 -1.10
C ALA A 86 -1.29 -12.67 -1.01
N ALA A 87 -1.96 -12.91 -2.13
CA ALA A 87 -3.12 -13.80 -2.20
C ALA A 87 -2.75 -15.28 -1.99
N VAL A 88 -1.48 -15.65 -2.21
CA VAL A 88 -0.98 -17.01 -2.04
C VAL A 88 -0.40 -17.20 -0.64
N VAL A 89 0.48 -16.31 -0.19
CA VAL A 89 1.22 -16.48 1.07
C VAL A 89 0.57 -15.79 2.27
N GLY A 90 -0.33 -14.83 2.01
CA GLY A 90 -0.91 -13.98 3.04
C GLY A 90 0.05 -12.93 3.59
N VAL A 91 -0.45 -12.12 4.54
CA VAL A 91 0.32 -11.06 5.20
C VAL A 91 1.13 -11.65 6.37
N PRO A 92 2.43 -11.31 6.51
CA PRO A 92 3.31 -11.94 7.50
C PRO A 92 2.95 -11.58 8.94
N GLN A 93 3.24 -12.50 9.87
CA GLN A 93 2.91 -12.34 11.28
C GLN A 93 3.52 -11.07 11.89
N ARG A 94 4.76 -10.72 11.54
CA ARG A 94 5.45 -9.52 12.05
C ARG A 94 4.67 -8.22 11.81
N MET A 95 3.99 -8.09 10.67
CA MET A 95 3.13 -6.93 10.38
C MET A 95 1.90 -6.90 11.29
N ARG A 96 1.30 -8.07 11.54
CA ARG A 96 0.14 -8.19 12.45
C ARG A 96 0.52 -7.80 13.88
N ASP A 97 1.71 -8.23 14.31
CA ASP A 97 2.25 -7.89 15.63
C ASP A 97 2.60 -6.41 15.73
N TYR A 98 3.15 -5.81 14.68
CA TYR A 98 3.37 -4.36 14.60
C TYR A 98 2.06 -3.58 14.76
N ASN A 99 1.02 -3.95 14.02
CA ASN A 99 -0.30 -3.32 14.13
C ASN A 99 -0.89 -3.46 15.54
N ARG A 100 -0.69 -4.63 16.19
CA ARG A 100 -1.10 -4.84 17.58
C ARG A 100 -0.38 -3.90 18.53
N ARG A 101 0.95 -3.75 18.41
CA ARG A 101 1.74 -2.80 19.21
C ARG A 101 1.27 -1.36 19.00
N LYS A 102 1.10 -0.92 17.74
CA LYS A 102 0.62 0.42 17.41
C LYS A 102 -0.78 0.72 17.94
N LYS A 103 -1.68 -0.26 17.91
CA LYS A 103 -3.01 -0.12 18.52
C LYS A 103 -2.94 0.08 20.04
N LEU A 104 -2.04 -0.65 20.73
CA LEU A 104 -1.84 -0.48 22.17
C LEU A 104 -1.19 0.87 22.52
N GLU A 105 -0.35 1.39 21.63
CA GLU A 105 0.27 2.72 21.73
C GLU A 105 -0.68 3.87 21.35
N GLY A 106 -1.90 3.58 20.88
CA GLY A 106 -2.88 4.58 20.44
C GLY A 106 -2.61 5.20 19.06
N GLY A 107 -1.74 4.58 18.26
CA GLY A 107 -1.25 5.12 16.98
C GLY A 107 -1.94 4.59 15.71
N LEU A 108 -3.08 3.90 15.83
CA LEU A 108 -3.89 3.38 14.72
C LEU A 108 -5.38 3.61 14.96
#